data_AF-A0A126NIY7-F1
#
_entry.id   AF-A0A126NIY7-F1
#
_cell.length_a   1.000
_cell.length_b   1.000
_cell.length_c   1.000
_cell.angle_alpha   90.00
_cell.angle_beta   90.00
_cell.angle_gamma   90.00
#
_symmetry.space_group_name_H-M   'P 1'
#
loop_
_entity.id
_entity.type
_entity.pdbx_description
1 polymer ?
#
loop_
_entity_poly.entity_id
_entity_poly.type
_entity_poly.pdbx_seq_one_letter_code
_entity_poly.pdbx_strand_id
1 'polypeptide(L)'
;MSVITMIAGAISTASLVALIHYVCSAHFEPEAFVRRAHVQSGMSPLKWIYFGLAWVGLAIMLYGGTQSALFWMPDDWGWTDEEGDIQPLKTFIAAGAAVLLTFPALGFIYRAAADRWDAIERKSPGS
;
A
#
# COMPACT_ATOMS: atom_id res chain seq x y z
N MET A 1 -0.37 28.33 -3.51
CA MET A 1 -0.27 26.86 -3.67
C MET A 1 0.15 26.59 -5.11
N SER A 2 1.24 25.86 -5.34
CA SER A 2 1.75 25.62 -6.69
C SER A 2 0.95 24.52 -7.39
N VAL A 3 0.92 24.53 -8.73
CA VAL A 3 0.28 23.46 -9.52
C VAL A 3 0.83 22.07 -9.15
N ILE A 4 2.13 21.99 -8.86
CA ILE A 4 2.81 20.75 -8.43
C ILE A 4 2.22 20.24 -7.11
N THR A 5 2.04 21.10 -6.11
CA THR A 5 1.46 20.69 -4.82
C THR A 5 0.01 20.23 -4.95
N MET A 6 -0.76 20.82 -5.87
CA MET A 6 -2.14 20.39 -6.15
C MET A 6 -2.18 19.00 -6.79
N ILE A 7 -1.33 18.74 -7.78
CA ILE A 7 -1.23 17.44 -8.45
C ILE A 7 -0.79 16.36 -7.45
N ALA A 8 0.22 16.65 -6.63
CA ALA A 8 0.68 15.73 -5.60
C ALA A 8 -0.43 15.38 -4.58
N GLY A 9 -1.23 16.36 -4.17
CA GLY A 9 -2.39 16.15 -3.30
C GLY A 9 -3.46 15.27 -3.95
N ALA A 10 -3.77 15.50 -5.23
CA ALA A 10 -4.73 14.71 -5.98
C ALA A 10 -4.29 13.24 -6.12
N ILE A 11 -3.02 13.00 -6.48
CA ILE A 11 -2.46 11.65 -6.57
C ILE A 11 -2.47 10.96 -5.21
N SER A 12 -2.05 11.65 -4.15
CA SER A 12 -2.03 11.10 -2.79
C SER A 12 -3.43 10.67 -2.33
N THR A 13 -4.43 11.48 -2.62
CA THR A 13 -5.83 11.19 -2.27
C THR A 13 -6.35 10.00 -3.07
N ALA A 14 -6.12 9.97 -4.39
CA ALA A 14 -6.51 8.87 -5.26
C ALA A 14 -5.84 7.55 -4.83
N SER A 15 -4.56 7.58 -4.46
CA SER A 15 -3.82 6.43 -3.94
C SER A 15 -4.39 5.90 -2.63
N LEU A 16 -4.74 6.78 -1.69
CA LEU A 16 -5.34 6.38 -0.43
C LEU A 16 -6.73 5.76 -0.64
N VAL A 17 -7.57 6.38 -1.47
CA VAL A 17 -8.90 5.83 -1.81
C VAL A 17 -8.77 4.48 -2.49
N ALA A 18 -7.83 4.33 -3.43
CA ALA A 18 -7.58 3.07 -4.11
C ALA A 18 -7.14 1.97 -3.13
N LEU A 19 -6.25 2.28 -2.19
CA LEU A 19 -5.82 1.36 -1.14
C LEU A 19 -6.98 0.95 -0.24
N ILE A 20 -7.74 1.91 0.30
CA ILE A 20 -8.90 1.61 1.17
C ILE A 20 -9.87 0.70 0.42
N HIS A 21 -10.20 1.04 -0.82
CA HIS A 21 -11.06 0.20 -1.65
C HIS A 21 -10.47 -1.19 -1.88
N TYR A 22 -9.15 -1.31 -2.08
CA TYR A 22 -8.47 -2.59 -2.28
C TYR A 22 -8.61 -3.49 -1.04
N VAL A 23 -8.33 -2.94 0.15
CA VAL A 23 -8.46 -3.66 1.43
C VAL A 23 -9.91 -3.99 1.75
N CYS A 24 -10.84 -3.05 1.57
CA CYS A 24 -12.26 -3.28 1.78
C CYS A 24 -12.81 -4.36 0.84
N SER A 25 -12.41 -4.35 -0.43
CA SER A 25 -12.79 -5.37 -1.41
C SER A 25 -12.28 -6.75 -1.01
N ALA A 26 -11.01 -6.85 -0.60
CA ALA A 26 -10.41 -8.08 -0.08
C ALA A 26 -11.14 -8.61 1.17
N HIS A 27 -11.67 -7.70 2.01
CA HIS A 27 -12.36 -8.06 3.24
C HIS A 27 -13.83 -8.41 3.02
N PHE A 28 -14.63 -7.54 2.40
CA PHE A 28 -16.08 -7.70 2.31
C PHE A 28 -16.52 -8.62 1.16
N GLU A 29 -15.77 -8.62 0.05
CA GLU A 29 -16.07 -9.40 -1.14
C GLU A 29 -14.85 -10.23 -1.56
N PRO A 30 -14.36 -11.15 -0.71
CA PRO A 30 -13.19 -11.98 -1.04
C PRO A 30 -13.41 -12.72 -2.36
N GLU A 31 -14.67 -13.02 -2.69
CA GLU A 31 -15.03 -13.65 -3.94
C GLU A 31 -14.72 -12.85 -5.20
N ALA A 32 -15.40 -11.72 -5.33
CA ALA A 32 -15.19 -10.84 -6.47
C ALA A 32 -13.74 -10.34 -6.49
N PHE A 33 -13.10 -10.15 -5.34
CA PHE A 33 -11.71 -9.72 -5.24
C PHE A 33 -10.73 -10.75 -5.84
N VAL A 34 -10.76 -12.00 -5.35
CA VAL A 34 -9.84 -13.05 -5.83
C VAL A 34 -10.06 -13.32 -7.31
N ARG A 35 -11.32 -13.42 -7.77
CA ARG A 35 -11.60 -13.60 -9.21
C ARG A 35 -11.05 -12.45 -10.06
N ARG A 36 -11.22 -11.19 -9.63
CA ARG A 36 -10.66 -10.02 -10.34
C ARG A 36 -9.13 -10.05 -10.41
N ALA A 37 -8.47 -10.59 -9.38
CA ALA A 37 -7.02 -10.69 -9.28
C ALA A 37 -6.45 -11.91 -10.04
N HIS A 38 -7.19 -13.02 -10.12
CA HIS A 38 -6.76 -14.25 -10.81
C HIS A 38 -6.84 -14.14 -12.34
N VAL A 39 -7.67 -13.24 -12.88
CA VAL A 39 -7.70 -12.91 -14.32
C VAL A 39 -6.47 -12.06 -14.66
N GLN A 40 -5.28 -12.67 -14.59
CA GLN A 40 -4.01 -12.07 -15.03
C GLN A 40 -3.92 -11.98 -16.56
N SER A 41 -4.66 -12.80 -17.30
CA SER A 41 -4.73 -12.74 -18.76
C SER A 41 -5.69 -11.63 -19.21
N GLY A 42 -5.16 -10.40 -19.37
CA GLY A 42 -5.88 -9.28 -20.00
C GLY A 42 -6.31 -8.15 -19.06
N MET A 43 -5.48 -7.77 -18.08
CA MET A 43 -5.77 -6.56 -17.30
C MET A 43 -5.80 -5.32 -18.21
N SER A 44 -6.92 -4.61 -18.21
CA SER A 44 -7.02 -3.33 -18.90
C SER A 44 -6.06 -2.30 -18.29
N PRO A 45 -5.61 -1.29 -19.06
CA PRO A 45 -4.74 -0.23 -18.54
C PRO A 45 -5.29 0.45 -17.27
N LEU A 46 -6.62 0.57 -17.16
CA LEU A 46 -7.29 1.13 -15.98
C LEU A 46 -7.08 0.27 -14.72
N LYS A 47 -7.07 -1.07 -14.86
CA LYS A 47 -6.81 -1.97 -13.73
C LYS A 47 -5.36 -1.83 -13.24
N TRP A 48 -4.42 -1.64 -14.16
CA TRP A 48 -3.01 -1.37 -13.83
C TRP A 48 -2.83 -0.04 -13.10
N ILE A 49 -3.51 1.02 -13.56
CA ILE A 49 -3.49 2.32 -12.86
C ILE A 49 -4.07 2.18 -11.45
N TYR A 50 -5.22 1.50 -11.32
CA TYR A 50 -5.82 1.26 -10.01
C TYR A 50 -4.89 0.48 -9.07
N PHE A 51 -4.27 -0.60 -9.57
CA PHE A 51 -3.32 -1.38 -8.78
C PHE A 51 -2.08 -0.56 -8.39
N GLY A 52 -1.54 0.24 -9.33
CA GLY A 52 -0.44 1.15 -9.06
C GLY A 52 -0.80 2.21 -8.01
N LEU A 53 -2.02 2.75 -8.05
CA LEU A 53 -2.51 3.70 -7.03
C LEU A 53 -2.62 3.04 -5.65
N ALA A 54 -3.14 1.81 -5.57
CA ALA A 54 -3.21 1.06 -4.31
C ALA A 54 -1.80 0.74 -3.76
N TRP A 55 -0.86 0.40 -4.64
CA TRP A 55 0.55 0.19 -4.29
C TRP A 55 1.19 1.46 -3.71
N VAL A 56 1.01 2.60 -4.39
CA VAL A 56 1.51 3.91 -3.89
C VAL A 56 0.86 4.26 -2.56
N GLY A 57 -0.44 4.04 -2.41
CA GLY A 57 -1.15 4.30 -1.16
C GLY A 57 -0.59 3.47 0.00
N LEU A 58 -0.26 2.20 -0.25
CA LEU A 58 0.32 1.32 0.76
C LEU A 58 1.75 1.74 1.12
N ALA A 59 2.57 2.10 0.14
CA ALA A 59 3.91 2.61 0.38
C ALA A 59 3.90 3.87 1.25
N ILE A 60 2.98 4.81 0.99
CA ILE A 60 2.78 6.01 1.81
C ILE A 60 2.37 5.64 3.23
N MET A 61 1.43 4.71 3.40
CA MET A 61 0.99 4.24 4.72
C MET A 61 2.12 3.55 5.49
N LEU A 62 2.94 2.72 4.84
CA LEU A 62 4.09 2.08 5.45
C LEU A 62 5.16 3.09 5.84
N TYR A 63 5.44 4.07 4.98
CA TYR A 63 6.37 5.16 5.29
C TYR A 63 5.91 5.94 6.51
N GLY A 64 4.67 6.47 6.50
CA GLY A 64 4.12 7.27 7.60
C GLY A 64 3.94 6.47 8.89
N GLY A 65 3.52 5.22 8.78
CA GLY A 65 3.41 4.29 9.92
C GLY A 65 4.76 3.98 10.53
N THR A 66 5.80 3.75 9.72
CA THR A 66 7.16 3.50 10.20
C THR A 66 7.75 4.76 10.84
N GLN A 67 7.57 5.93 10.22
CA GLN A 67 7.95 7.22 10.82
C GLN A 67 7.33 7.40 12.20
N SER A 68 6.03 7.13 12.31
CA SER A 68 5.29 7.24 13.57
C SER A 68 5.76 6.21 14.60
N ALA A 69 6.07 4.97 14.18
CA ALA A 69 6.60 3.92 15.05
C ALA A 69 8.01 4.24 15.58
N LEU A 70 8.79 5.02 14.81
CA LEU A 70 10.13 5.48 15.16
C LEU A 70 10.12 6.84 15.87
N PHE A 71 9.01 7.25 16.49
CA PHE A 71 8.91 8.53 17.20
C PHE A 71 9.96 8.74 18.30
N TRP A 72 10.48 7.64 18.85
CA TRP A 72 11.50 7.64 19.90
C TRP A 72 12.91 7.87 19.36
N MET A 73 13.12 7.75 18.05
CA MET A 73 14.42 7.90 17.42
C MET A 73 14.75 9.41 17.30
N PRO A 74 15.89 9.86 17.85
CA PRO A 74 16.31 11.24 17.74
C PRO A 74 16.46 11.71 16.29
N ASP A 75 16.09 12.96 16.01
CA ASP A 75 16.22 13.56 14.68
C ASP A 75 17.66 13.88 14.28
N ASP A 76 18.55 14.03 15.26
CA ASP A 76 19.99 14.27 15.08
C ASP A 76 20.78 12.99 14.78
N TRP A 77 20.15 11.81 14.88
CA TRP A 77 20.75 10.56 14.43
C TRP A 77 20.63 10.46 12.92
N GLY A 78 21.76 10.52 12.23
CA GLY A 78 21.78 10.46 10.78
C GLY A 78 23.09 10.96 10.21
N TRP A 79 23.01 11.56 9.05
CA TRP A 79 24.13 12.18 8.35
C TRP A 79 23.73 13.56 7.87
N THR A 80 24.74 14.38 7.63
CA THR A 80 24.56 15.69 7.04
C THR A 80 24.76 15.58 5.53
N ASP A 81 23.91 16.22 4.74
CA ASP A 81 24.12 16.33 3.30
C ASP A 81 25.08 17.48 2.94
N GLU A 82 25.26 17.72 1.64
CA GLU A 82 26.15 18.76 1.11
C GLU A 82 25.70 20.17 1.48
N GLU A 83 24.43 20.34 1.86
CA GLU A 83 23.79 21.61 2.19
C GLU A 83 23.86 21.92 3.71
N GLY A 84 24.34 20.95 4.51
CA GLY A 84 24.40 21.08 5.96
C GLY A 84 23.13 20.61 6.67
N ASP A 85 22.16 20.08 5.92
CA ASP A 85 20.89 19.61 6.46
C ASP A 85 21.03 18.21 7.05
N ILE A 86 20.44 18.01 8.24
CA ILE A 86 20.42 16.70 8.90
C ILE A 86 19.41 15.82 8.18
N GLN A 87 19.86 14.66 7.70
CA GLN A 87 19.06 13.62 7.11
C GLN A 87 18.83 12.51 8.16
N PRO A 88 17.64 12.46 8.81
CA PRO A 88 17.42 11.57 9.95
C PRO A 88 17.42 10.10 9.53
N LEU A 89 18.08 9.25 10.30
CA LEU A 89 18.15 7.79 10.11
C LEU A 89 16.75 7.17 10.02
N LYS A 90 15.80 7.67 10.81
CA LYS A 90 14.40 7.20 10.76
C LYS A 90 13.75 7.40 9.39
N THR A 91 14.12 8.43 8.64
CA THR A 91 13.67 8.70 7.26
C THR A 91 14.11 7.59 6.32
N PHE A 92 15.37 7.16 6.42
CA PHE A 92 15.90 6.07 5.62
C PHE A 92 15.28 4.73 5.99
N ILE A 93 15.10 4.45 7.29
CA ILE A 93 14.42 3.23 7.73
C ILE A 93 12.98 3.20 7.23
N ALA A 94 12.25 4.31 7.32
CA ALA A 94 10.88 4.41 6.83
C ALA A 94 10.77 4.24 5.31
N ALA A 95 11.69 4.83 4.55
CA ALA A 95 11.77 4.65 3.10
C ALA A 95 12.09 3.18 2.75
N GLY A 96 13.05 2.58 3.45
CA GLY A 96 13.40 1.17 3.30
C GLY A 96 12.22 0.25 3.61
N ALA A 97 11.49 0.51 4.70
CA ALA A 97 10.28 -0.23 5.07
C ALA A 97 9.20 -0.11 3.99
N ALA A 98 8.95 1.10 3.47
CA ALA A 98 7.99 1.30 2.39
C ALA A 98 8.38 0.50 1.14
N VAL A 99 9.64 0.55 0.69
CA VAL A 99 10.07 -0.18 -0.51
C VAL A 99 10.02 -1.70 -0.30
N LEU A 100 10.55 -2.19 0.82
CA LEU A 100 10.71 -3.63 1.07
C LEU A 100 9.40 -4.32 1.45
N LEU A 101 8.49 -3.63 2.16
CA LEU A 101 7.29 -4.24 2.71
C LEU A 101 6.05 -4.06 1.83
N THR A 102 6.04 -3.13 0.86
CA THR A 102 4.84 -2.88 0.04
C THR A 102 4.42 -4.12 -0.75
N PHE A 103 5.35 -4.79 -1.45
CA PHE A 103 5.03 -6.01 -2.21
C PHE A 103 4.58 -7.17 -1.32
N PRO A 104 5.30 -7.53 -0.24
CA PRO A 104 4.83 -8.54 0.72
C PRO A 104 3.46 -8.21 1.31
N ALA A 105 3.20 -6.95 1.67
CA ALA A 105 1.95 -6.54 2.29
C ALA A 105 0.75 -6.65 1.32
N LEU A 106 0.91 -6.27 0.05
CA LEU A 106 -0.13 -6.53 -0.96
C LEU A 106 -0.35 -8.03 -1.17
N GLY A 107 0.72 -8.81 -1.24
CA GLY A 107 0.64 -10.27 -1.34
C GLY A 107 -0.08 -10.90 -0.15
N PHE A 108 0.15 -10.38 1.06
CA PHE A 108 -0.55 -10.80 2.28
C PHE A 108 -2.04 -10.48 2.21
N ILE A 109 -2.43 -9.28 1.77
CA ILE A 109 -3.84 -8.91 1.60
C ILE A 109 -4.53 -9.87 0.61
N TYR A 110 -3.86 -10.18 -0.50
CA TYR A 110 -4.38 -11.14 -1.47
C TYR A 110 -4.55 -12.54 -0.89
N ARG A 111 -3.53 -13.06 -0.20
CA ARG A 111 -3.58 -14.39 0.44
C ARG A 111 -4.68 -14.46 1.50
N ALA A 112 -4.79 -13.44 2.34
CA ALA A 112 -5.84 -13.37 3.36
C ALA A 112 -7.25 -13.40 2.75
N ALA A 113 -7.46 -12.76 1.60
CA ALA A 113 -8.71 -12.84 0.86
C ALA A 113 -8.97 -14.24 0.29
N ALA A 114 -7.95 -14.89 -0.27
CA ALA A 114 -8.04 -16.25 -0.79
C ALA A 114 -8.34 -17.28 0.31
N ASP A 115 -7.61 -17.23 1.43
CA ASP A 115 -7.84 -18.14 2.57
C ASP A 115 -9.26 -17.98 3.14
N ARG A 116 -9.76 -16.74 3.16
CA ARG A 116 -11.12 -16.43 3.60
C ARG A 116 -12.16 -16.97 2.62
N TRP A 117 -11.95 -16.84 1.32
CA TRP A 117 -12.79 -17.49 0.31
C TRP A 117 -12.88 -18.99 0.59
N ASP A 118 -11.72 -19.65 0.70
CA ASP A 118 -11.64 -21.11 0.85
C ASP A 118 -12.35 -21.59 2.12
N ALA A 119 -12.33 -20.78 3.18
CA ALA A 119 -13.05 -21.04 4.41
C ALA A 119 -14.57 -20.89 4.27
N ILE A 120 -15.04 -19.98 3.41
CA ILE A 120 -16.47 -19.79 3.10
C ILE A 120 -16.98 -20.96 2.24
N GLU A 121 -16.25 -21.31 1.17
CA GLU A 121 -16.63 -22.40 0.27
C GLU A 121 -16.70 -23.76 1.00
N ARG A 122 -15.72 -24.05 1.87
CA ARG A 122 -15.74 -25.26 2.72
C ARG A 122 -16.94 -25.33 3.67
N LYS A 123 -17.51 -24.19 4.07
CA LYS A 123 -18.70 -24.12 4.95
C LYS A 123 -20.01 -24.18 4.18
N SER A 124 -19.98 -24.03 2.85
CA SER A 124 -21.14 -24.12 1.97
C SER A 124 -21.01 -25.30 1.00
N PRO A 125 -20.89 -26.56 1.48
CA PRO A 125 -20.76 -27.71 0.61
C PRO A 125 -22.10 -27.95 -0.11
N GLY A 126 -22.24 -27.40 -1.32
CA GLY A 126 -23.38 -27.59 -2.19
C GLY A 126 -24.24 -26.33 -2.38
N SER A 127 -24.02 -25.65 -3.50
CA SER A 127 -25.06 -24.93 -4.23
C SER A 127 -25.12 -25.50 -5.64
#